data_AF-A0A3Q8ZJG7-F1
#
_entry.id   AF-A0A3Q8ZJG7-F1
#
_cell.length_a   1.000
_cell.length_b   1.000
_cell.length_c   1.000
_cell.angle_alpha   90.00
_cell.angle_beta   90.00
_cell.angle_gamma   90.00
#
_symmetry.space_group_name_H-M   'P 1'
#
loop_
_entity.id
_entity.type
_entity.pdbx_description
1 polymer ?
#
loop_
_entity_poly.entity_id
_entity_poly.type
_entity_poly.pdbx_seq_one_letter_code
_entity_poly.pdbx_strand_id
1 'polypeptide(L)'
;MPRTFSYLTSSKDIDIDWLSVDNMLYERDSVQLTELRSNCKTAIIEQHLGYGPGNPMADDPNVKFYRSRYLGKDCYFIAKDDVQYIFSQP
;
A
#
# COMPACT_ATOMS: atom_id res chain seq x y z
N MET A 1 -3.26 -18.42 3.99
CA MET A 1 -4.47 -17.87 3.35
C MET A 1 -4.23 -16.41 3.06
N PRO A 2 -4.46 -15.91 1.83
CA PRO A 2 -4.03 -14.56 1.51
C PRO A 2 -5.15 -13.58 1.91
N ARG A 3 -4.80 -12.66 2.80
CA ARG A 3 -5.72 -11.86 3.62
C ARG A 3 -6.34 -10.72 2.80
N THR A 4 -7.63 -10.46 3.05
CA THR A 4 -8.42 -9.41 2.40
C THR A 4 -7.93 -8.06 2.92
N PHE A 5 -7.48 -7.19 2.04
CA PHE A 5 -6.98 -5.86 2.40
C PHE A 5 -8.08 -4.82 2.17
N SER A 6 -8.33 -3.99 3.18
CA SER A 6 -9.17 -2.80 3.07
C SER A 6 -8.33 -1.68 2.47
N TYR A 7 -8.77 -1.08 1.37
CA TYR A 7 -8.11 0.08 0.78
C TYR A 7 -8.64 1.36 1.45
N LEU A 8 -7.76 2.30 1.76
CA LEU A 8 -8.12 3.66 2.16
C LEU A 8 -7.61 4.59 1.07
N THR A 9 -8.51 5.37 0.47
CA THR A 9 -8.13 6.44 -0.45
C THR A 9 -8.42 7.77 0.22
N SER A 10 -7.49 8.72 0.13
CA SER A 10 -7.62 10.08 0.73
C SER A 10 -8.87 10.85 0.26
N SER A 11 -9.58 10.35 -0.74
CA SER A 11 -10.76 10.99 -1.34
C SER A 11 -12.11 10.37 -0.97
N LYS A 12 -12.19 9.24 -0.26
CA LYS A 12 -13.49 8.54 -0.08
C LYS A 12 -13.84 8.02 1.32
N ASP A 13 -12.92 7.94 2.27
CA ASP A 13 -13.22 7.28 3.55
C ASP A 13 -13.25 8.26 4.74
N ILE A 14 -14.39 8.26 5.45
CA ILE A 14 -14.71 9.15 6.58
C ILE A 14 -14.00 8.71 7.89
N ASP A 15 -13.38 7.51 7.92
CA ASP A 15 -12.76 6.91 9.10
C ASP A 15 -11.23 6.72 8.99
N ILE A 16 -10.53 7.59 8.23
CA ILE A 16 -9.06 7.59 8.22
C ILE A 16 -8.54 8.24 9.51
N ASP A 17 -7.82 7.47 10.33
CA ASP A 17 -7.09 8.04 11.46
C ASP A 17 -5.80 8.68 10.96
N TRP A 18 -5.88 9.99 10.69
CA TRP A 18 -4.77 10.78 10.14
C TRP A 18 -3.52 10.73 11.00
N LEU A 19 -3.66 10.66 12.32
CA LEU A 19 -2.52 10.51 13.23
C LEU A 19 -1.78 9.18 13.01
N SER A 20 -2.50 8.08 12.83
CA SER A 20 -1.90 6.80 12.47
C SER A 20 -1.28 6.81 11.07
N VAL A 21 -1.85 7.54 10.11
CA VAL A 21 -1.24 7.71 8.78
C VAL A 21 0.07 8.51 8.87
N ASP A 22 0.10 9.59 9.64
CA ASP A 22 1.30 10.40 9.85
C ASP A 22 2.42 9.58 10.52
N ASN A 23 2.08 8.83 11.57
CA ASN A 23 3.02 7.91 12.23
C ASN A 23 3.49 6.82 11.26
N MET A 24 2.59 6.26 10.46
CA MET A 24 2.91 5.26 9.44
C MET A 24 3.90 5.82 8.41
N LEU A 25 3.69 7.05 7.96
CA LEU A 25 4.56 7.75 7.00
C LEU A 25 5.92 8.09 7.59
N TYR A 26 5.98 8.41 8.88
CA TYR A 26 7.21 8.69 9.61
C TYR A 26 8.04 7.42 9.84
N GLU A 27 7.40 6.31 10.23
CA GLU A 27 8.05 5.03 10.54
C GLU A 27 8.26 4.12 9.32
N ARG A 28 7.99 4.61 8.10
CA ARG A 28 8.01 3.77 6.90
C ARG A 28 9.41 3.28 6.54
N ASP A 29 9.49 2.00 6.21
CA ASP A 29 10.66 1.38 5.61
C ASP A 29 10.37 1.05 4.14
N SER A 30 11.31 1.35 3.25
CA SER A 30 11.18 0.98 1.84
C SER A 30 11.37 -0.52 1.65
N VAL A 31 10.47 -1.14 0.88
CA VAL A 31 10.51 -2.58 0.55
C VAL A 31 10.48 -2.78 -0.97
N GLN A 32 10.86 -3.98 -1.40
CA GLN A 32 10.72 -4.35 -2.81
C GLN A 32 9.30 -4.82 -3.13
N LEU A 33 8.88 -4.68 -4.39
CA LEU A 33 7.60 -5.19 -4.86
C LEU A 33 7.42 -6.70 -4.63
N THR A 34 8.51 -7.46 -4.71
CA THR A 34 8.51 -8.91 -4.45
C THR A 34 8.06 -9.24 -3.03
N GLU A 35 8.53 -8.49 -2.04
CA GLU A 35 8.13 -8.63 -0.63
C GLU A 35 6.65 -8.28 -0.45
N LEU A 36 6.23 -7.17 -1.04
CA LEU A 36 4.83 -6.73 -1.02
C LEU A 36 3.91 -7.78 -1.67
N ARG A 37 4.27 -8.38 -2.81
CA ARG A 37 3.49 -9.46 -3.47
C ARG A 37 3.46 -10.76 -2.67
N SER A 38 4.53 -11.06 -1.93
CA SER A 38 4.61 -12.26 -1.10
C SER A 38 3.67 -12.16 0.12
N ASN A 39 3.59 -10.97 0.71
CA ASN A 39 2.80 -10.71 1.92
C ASN A 39 1.36 -10.25 1.61
N CYS A 40 1.18 -9.55 0.49
CA CYS A 40 -0.08 -8.94 0.08
C CYS A 40 -0.53 -9.47 -1.28
N LYS A 41 -1.82 -9.84 -1.40
CA LYS A 41 -2.44 -10.12 -2.70
C LYS A 41 -2.67 -8.82 -3.46
N THR A 42 -1.76 -8.47 -4.36
CA THR A 42 -1.75 -7.14 -5.02
C THR A 42 -2.25 -7.13 -6.46
N ALA A 43 -2.56 -8.28 -7.05
CA ALA A 43 -2.92 -8.39 -8.48
C ALA A 43 -4.10 -7.48 -8.89
N ILE A 44 -5.10 -7.32 -8.02
CA ILE A 44 -6.25 -6.44 -8.28
C ILE A 44 -5.85 -4.96 -8.21
N ILE A 45 -4.90 -4.61 -7.33
CA ILE A 45 -4.46 -3.22 -7.12
C ILE A 45 -3.57 -2.77 -8.26
N GLU A 46 -2.71 -3.66 -8.78
CA GLU A 46 -1.95 -3.38 -10.00
C GLU A 46 -2.88 -3.01 -11.17
N GLN A 47 -3.97 -3.75 -11.36
CA GLN A 47 -4.97 -3.43 -12.38
C GLN A 47 -5.69 -2.10 -12.10
N HIS A 48 -6.09 -1.84 -10.84
CA HIS A 48 -6.73 -0.57 -10.47
C HIS A 48 -5.82 0.65 -10.70
N LEU A 49 -4.52 0.47 -10.51
CA LEU A 49 -3.51 1.48 -10.77
C LEU A 49 -3.14 1.63 -12.26
N GLY A 50 -3.72 0.80 -13.14
CA GLY A 50 -3.44 0.82 -14.58
C GLY A 50 -2.15 0.09 -14.97
N TYR A 51 -1.59 -0.75 -14.08
CA TYR A 51 -0.45 -1.60 -14.38
C TYR A 51 -0.90 -2.97 -14.89
N GLY A 52 -0.07 -3.55 -15.74
CA GLY A 52 -0.34 -4.84 -16.35
C GLY A 52 0.90 -5.47 -16.97
N PRO A 53 0.75 -6.57 -17.71
CA PRO A 53 1.88 -7.31 -18.27
C PRO A 53 2.77 -6.49 -19.21
N GLY A 54 2.22 -5.47 -19.88
CA GLY A 54 2.95 -4.55 -20.77
C GLY A 54 3.43 -3.26 -20.11
N ASN A 55 3.03 -2.99 -18.86
CA ASN A 55 3.44 -1.82 -18.08
C ASN A 55 3.55 -2.22 -16.61
N PRO A 56 4.67 -2.85 -16.21
CA PRO A 56 4.82 -3.39 -14.86
C PRO A 56 4.94 -2.27 -13.84
N MET A 57 4.25 -2.43 -12.71
CA MET A 57 4.38 -1.50 -11.58
C MET A 57 5.82 -1.45 -11.02
N ALA A 58 6.62 -2.50 -11.25
CA ALA A 58 8.03 -2.56 -10.87
C ALA A 58 8.89 -1.53 -11.62
N ASP A 59 8.46 -1.13 -12.82
CA ASP A 59 9.23 -0.30 -13.73
C ASP A 59 8.82 1.19 -13.64
N ASP A 60 7.76 1.52 -12.89
CA ASP A 60 7.33 2.91 -12.66
C ASP A 60 8.15 3.52 -11.50
N PRO A 61 9.09 4.45 -11.77
CA PRO A 61 9.93 5.05 -10.74
C PRO A 61 9.14 5.95 -9.77
N ASN A 62 7.91 6.33 -10.14
CA ASN A 62 7.04 7.13 -9.29
C ASN A 62 6.35 6.26 -8.23
N VAL A 63 6.27 4.94 -8.43
CA VAL A 63 5.65 4.03 -7.47
C VAL A 63 6.68 3.53 -6.47
N LYS A 64 6.41 3.75 -5.19
CA LYS A 64 7.22 3.30 -4.08
C LYS A 64 6.42 2.38 -3.16
N PHE A 65 7.09 1.37 -2.63
CA PHE A 65 6.52 0.38 -1.75
C PHE A 65 7.14 0.54 -0.37
N TYR A 66 6.29 0.48 0.65
CA TYR A 66 6.71 0.63 2.03
C TYR A 66 6.05 -0.41 2.91
N ARG A 67 6.74 -0.73 4.01
CA ARG A 67 6.16 -1.39 5.18
C ARG A 67 6.17 -0.40 6.35
N SER A 68 5.18 -0.49 7.23
CA SER A 68 5.09 0.37 8.40
C SER A 68 4.06 -0.22 9.38
N ARG A 69 3.54 0.61 10.28
CA ARG A 69 2.45 0.27 11.19
C ARG A 69 1.28 1.25 11.02
N TYR A 70 0.09 0.69 10.89
CA TYR A 70 -1.17 1.44 10.87
C TYR A 70 -2.05 0.94 12.01
N LEU A 71 -2.54 1.84 12.87
CA LEU A 71 -3.28 1.49 14.10
C LEU A 71 -2.52 0.50 15.00
N GLY A 72 -1.19 0.60 15.04
CA GLY A 72 -0.31 -0.29 15.80
C GLY A 72 -0.13 -1.70 15.22
N LYS A 73 -0.65 -1.97 14.02
CA LYS A 73 -0.50 -3.25 13.32
C LYS A 73 0.42 -3.11 12.12
N ASP A 74 1.22 -4.14 11.86
CA ASP A 74 2.08 -4.16 10.67
C ASP A 74 1.22 -4.01 9.40
N CYS A 75 1.63 -3.09 8.55
CA CYS A 75 0.99 -2.79 7.29
C CYS A 75 2.02 -2.64 6.17
N TYR A 76 1.54 -2.81 4.94
CA TYR A 76 2.26 -2.40 3.74
C TYR A 76 1.52 -1.24 3.09
N PHE A 77 2.17 -0.38 2.34
CA PHE A 77 1.46 0.60 1.52
C PHE A 77 2.20 0.96 0.24
N ILE A 78 1.41 1.40 -0.74
CA ILE A 78 1.89 1.87 -2.05
C ILE A 78 1.72 3.38 -2.09
N ALA A 79 2.80 4.09 -2.41
CA ALA A 79 2.77 5.54 -2.61
C ALA A 79 3.26 5.88 -4.02
N LYS A 80 2.43 6.61 -4.78
CA LYS A 80 2.80 7.14 -6.09
C LYS A 80 2.90 8.67 -6.04
N ASP A 81 1.77 9.33 -5.80
CA ASP A 81 1.69 10.78 -5.56
C ASP A 81 1.29 11.10 -4.11
N ASP A 82 0.55 10.20 -3.48
CA ASP A 82 0.14 10.18 -2.08
C ASP A 82 0.03 8.72 -1.64
N VAL A 83 -0.34 8.44 -0.38
CA VAL A 83 -0.70 7.09 0.07
C VAL A 83 -1.95 6.65 -0.70
N GLN A 84 -1.77 5.72 -1.64
CA GLN A 84 -2.87 5.24 -2.49
C GLN A 84 -3.52 3.97 -1.92
N TYR A 85 -2.75 3.12 -1.24
CA TYR A 85 -3.23 1.85 -0.70
C TYR A 85 -2.49 1.47 0.57
N ILE A 86 -3.21 1.26 1.68
CA ILE A 86 -2.69 0.69 2.92
C ILE A 86 -3.21 -0.75 3.06
N PHE A 87 -2.32 -1.66 3.37
CA PHE A 87 -2.52 -3.09 3.51
C PHE A 87 -2.26 -3.48 4.97
N SER A 88 -3.22 -3.24 5.87
CA SER A 88 -3.08 -3.65 7.28
C SER A 88 -3.66 -5.04 7.55
N GLN A 89 -3.12 -5.75 8.54
CA GLN A 89 -3.73 -6.98 9.04
C GLN A 89 -5.02 -6.67 9.82
N PRO A 90 -6.07 -7.52 9.73
CA PRO A 90 -7.34 -7.31 10.43
C PRO A 90 -7.20 -7.17 11.94
#